data_AF-A0A1X7R6E6-F1
#
_entry.id   AF-A0A1X7R6E6-F1
#
_cell.length_a   1.000
_cell.length_b   1.000
_cell.length_c   1.000
_cell.angle_alpha   90.00
_cell.angle_beta   90.00
_cell.angle_gamma   90.00
#
_symmetry.space_group_name_H-M   'P 1'
#
loop_
_entity.id
_entity.type
_entity.pdbx_description
1 polymer ?
#
loop_
_entity_poly.entity_id
_entity_poly.type
_entity_poly.pdbx_seq_one_letter_code
_entity_poly.pdbx_strand_id
1 'polypeptide(L)'
;MNKETLKDLLTTSRKWTESDEHILQKPYLHIAKQEGKKFRSKLIETFAIFYNMPKQDIHYLQKIIEILHTASLMIDDIEDNSLMRRGVKTSHLVYGIPMTLNSANYMYFVAMSYVKELGNALPSTQLNDETDKTQIGLMEIFQEELINLHRGQGLELYWRDTNTIPTIDMYFDMVANKTGGLFRLAIRMMEFLANYYEDKKDNKDQKFNLISNSLVPLCNMLGVIYQIRDDYLNLVDDTMQQKKGFAEDITEGKLSFPIIHALAQEANLISIDSTHKPFLKNTIFSRTDNIDEKKTFIKILQDETNSLSYTSDTLKNIISLLNEGNYYPIPILEDCTLDRTKIDILKAMVEKLAAI
;
A
#
# COMPACT_ATOMS: atom_id res chain seq x y z
N MET A 1 11.06 -19.44 45.42
CA MET A 1 11.31 -20.31 44.24
C MET A 1 12.58 -21.10 44.49
N ASN A 2 12.53 -22.44 44.46
CA ASN A 2 13.72 -23.26 44.73
C ASN A 2 14.59 -23.40 43.47
N LYS A 3 15.85 -23.85 43.63
CA LYS A 3 16.82 -23.97 42.52
C LYS A 3 16.38 -24.93 41.41
N GLU A 4 15.61 -25.96 41.75
CA GLU A 4 15.14 -26.98 40.81
C GLU A 4 13.99 -26.45 39.95
N THR A 5 13.02 -25.77 40.54
CA THR A 5 11.97 -25.02 39.84
C THR A 5 12.55 -23.92 38.97
N LEU A 6 13.56 -23.18 39.45
CA LEU A 6 14.22 -22.15 38.63
C LEU A 6 14.97 -22.79 37.45
N LYS A 7 15.68 -23.91 37.67
CA LYS A 7 16.35 -24.65 36.58
C LYS A 7 15.33 -25.12 35.55
N ASP A 8 14.21 -25.69 35.97
CA ASP A 8 13.13 -26.12 35.06
C ASP A 8 12.53 -24.94 34.27
N LEU A 9 12.19 -23.84 34.97
CA LEU A 9 11.68 -22.60 34.35
C LEU A 9 12.65 -21.92 33.35
N LEU A 10 13.95 -22.20 33.47
CA LEU A 10 15.00 -21.65 32.60
C LEU A 10 15.44 -22.62 31.50
N THR A 11 15.25 -23.93 31.67
CA THR A 11 15.76 -24.96 30.73
C THR A 11 14.66 -25.58 29.87
N THR A 12 13.40 -25.49 30.30
CA THR A 12 12.26 -25.94 29.50
C THR A 12 11.84 -24.83 28.53
N SER A 13 11.69 -25.16 27.23
CA SER A 13 11.20 -24.19 26.24
C SER A 13 9.81 -23.73 26.68
N ARG A 14 9.66 -22.44 27.02
CA ARG A 14 8.35 -21.91 27.43
C ARG A 14 7.37 -22.09 26.28
N LYS A 15 6.23 -22.71 26.57
CA LYS A 15 5.15 -22.87 25.60
C LYS A 15 4.45 -21.53 25.45
N TRP A 16 4.57 -20.94 24.27
CA TRP A 16 3.69 -19.86 23.84
C TRP A 16 2.30 -20.43 23.61
N THR A 17 1.27 -19.91 24.28
CA THR A 17 -0.10 -20.46 24.19
C THR A 17 -0.95 -19.71 23.16
N GLU A 18 -2.04 -20.33 22.72
CA GLU A 18 -3.03 -19.65 21.87
C GLU A 18 -3.65 -18.42 22.56
N SER A 19 -3.74 -18.42 23.89
CA SER A 19 -4.20 -17.26 24.65
C SER A 19 -3.20 -16.10 24.57
N ASP A 20 -1.90 -16.39 24.68
CA ASP A 20 -0.83 -15.38 24.55
C ASP A 20 -0.82 -14.79 23.14
N GLU A 21 -0.95 -15.66 22.13
CA GLU A 21 -1.07 -15.26 20.72
C GLU A 21 -2.26 -14.34 20.50
N HIS A 22 -3.43 -14.72 21.03
CA HIS A 22 -4.63 -13.91 20.90
C HIS A 22 -4.49 -12.54 21.55
N ILE A 23 -3.84 -12.44 22.72
CA ILE A 23 -3.60 -11.17 23.41
C ILE A 23 -2.76 -10.23 22.56
N LEU A 24 -1.68 -10.71 21.93
CA LEU A 24 -0.84 -9.89 21.07
C LEU A 24 -1.56 -9.44 19.80
N GLN A 25 -2.49 -10.24 19.28
CA GLN A 25 -3.22 -9.93 18.05
C GLN A 25 -4.46 -9.05 18.28
N LYS A 26 -4.87 -8.75 19.52
CA LYS A 26 -6.08 -7.93 19.78
C LYS A 26 -6.10 -6.60 19.03
N PRO A 27 -5.03 -5.77 19.05
CA PRO A 27 -5.02 -4.52 18.30
C PRO A 27 -5.12 -4.71 16.78
N TYR A 28 -4.52 -5.77 16.24
CA TYR A 28 -4.62 -6.12 14.82
C TYR A 28 -6.04 -6.56 14.45
N LEU A 29 -6.62 -7.49 15.21
CA LEU A 29 -7.95 -8.04 14.98
C LEU A 29 -9.06 -6.97 15.08
N HIS A 30 -8.85 -5.91 15.86
CA HIS A 30 -9.77 -4.77 15.96
C HIS A 30 -10.01 -4.08 14.60
N ILE A 31 -8.96 -3.91 13.80
CA ILE A 31 -9.03 -3.29 12.47
C ILE A 31 -9.28 -4.33 11.39
N ALA A 32 -8.65 -5.50 11.46
CA ALA A 32 -8.76 -6.56 10.46
C ALA A 32 -10.20 -7.07 10.28
N LYS A 33 -11.03 -7.04 11.35
CA LYS A 33 -12.44 -7.44 11.30
C LYS A 33 -13.34 -6.45 10.56
N GLN A 34 -12.90 -5.20 10.39
CA GLN A 34 -13.70 -4.19 9.70
C GLN A 34 -13.65 -4.45 8.19
N GLU A 35 -14.80 -4.48 7.54
CA GLU A 35 -14.88 -4.71 6.10
C GLU A 35 -14.07 -3.65 5.34
N GLY A 36 -12.94 -4.07 4.78
CA GLY A 36 -12.29 -3.35 3.69
C GLY A 36 -13.03 -3.62 2.39
N LYS A 37 -13.03 -2.65 1.46
CA LYS A 37 -13.34 -2.98 0.06
C LYS A 37 -12.34 -4.08 -0.33
N LYS A 38 -12.82 -5.29 -0.69
CA LYS A 38 -12.01 -6.47 -1.11
C LYS A 38 -11.22 -6.23 -2.42
N PHE A 39 -10.88 -4.98 -2.70
CA PHE A 39 -10.21 -4.49 -3.90
C PHE A 39 -8.81 -5.09 -4.03
N ARG A 40 -8.01 -5.09 -2.95
CA ARG A 40 -6.65 -5.67 -2.98
C ARG A 40 -6.67 -7.16 -3.29
N SER A 41 -7.49 -7.94 -2.58
CA SER A 41 -7.65 -9.37 -2.84
C SER A 41 -8.11 -9.65 -4.28
N LYS A 42 -9.08 -8.87 -4.79
CA LYS A 42 -9.55 -8.97 -6.17
C LYS A 42 -8.49 -8.59 -7.19
N LEU A 43 -7.66 -7.60 -6.88
CA LEU A 43 -6.57 -7.18 -7.77
C LEU A 43 -5.48 -8.26 -7.84
N ILE A 44 -5.14 -8.87 -6.70
CA ILE A 44 -4.24 -10.03 -6.63
C ILE A 44 -4.80 -11.19 -7.46
N GLU A 45 -6.09 -11.50 -7.34
CA GLU A 45 -6.75 -12.52 -8.18
C GLU A 45 -6.68 -12.20 -9.66
N THR A 46 -6.94 -10.94 -10.05
CA THR A 46 -6.86 -10.50 -11.44
C THR A 46 -5.44 -10.66 -11.99
N PHE A 47 -4.41 -10.25 -11.24
CA PHE A 47 -3.02 -10.40 -11.67
C PHE A 47 -2.56 -11.86 -11.72
N ALA A 48 -2.97 -12.67 -10.75
CA ALA A 48 -2.66 -14.08 -10.68
C ALA A 48 -3.11 -14.86 -11.92
N ILE A 49 -4.18 -14.42 -12.59
CA ILE A 49 -4.63 -14.99 -13.85
C ILE A 49 -3.57 -14.84 -14.95
N PHE A 50 -2.92 -13.69 -15.04
CA PHE A 50 -1.90 -13.41 -16.07
C PHE A 50 -0.57 -14.16 -15.81
N TYR A 51 -0.33 -14.54 -14.56
CA TYR A 51 0.82 -15.36 -14.17
C TYR A 51 0.49 -16.86 -14.04
N ASN A 52 -0.75 -17.27 -14.33
CA ASN A 52 -1.23 -18.65 -14.19
C ASN A 52 -0.92 -19.26 -12.80
N MET A 53 -1.18 -18.48 -11.74
CA MET A 53 -0.83 -18.87 -10.37
C MET A 53 -1.75 -19.95 -9.79
N PRO A 54 -1.20 -20.95 -9.08
CA PRO A 54 -2.00 -21.91 -8.31
C PRO A 54 -2.82 -21.22 -7.22
N LYS A 55 -4.04 -21.72 -6.97
CA LYS A 55 -4.94 -21.16 -5.93
C LYS A 55 -4.32 -21.10 -4.54
N GLN A 56 -3.47 -22.07 -4.19
CA GLN A 56 -2.79 -22.11 -2.91
C GLN A 56 -1.84 -20.92 -2.74
N ASP A 57 -1.06 -20.59 -3.76
CA ASP A 57 -0.10 -19.49 -3.74
C ASP A 57 -0.83 -18.14 -3.71
N ILE A 58 -1.92 -18.02 -4.47
CA ILE A 58 -2.80 -16.83 -4.42
C ILE A 58 -3.28 -16.57 -2.98
N HIS A 59 -3.67 -17.62 -2.25
CA HIS A 59 -4.12 -17.49 -0.87
C HIS A 59 -3.01 -17.02 0.08
N TYR A 60 -1.79 -17.53 -0.09
CA TYR A 60 -0.63 -17.04 0.67
C TYR A 60 -0.35 -15.57 0.35
N LEU A 61 -0.31 -15.19 -0.92
CA LEU A 61 -0.09 -13.81 -1.35
C LEU A 61 -1.17 -12.86 -0.79
N GLN A 62 -2.45 -13.25 -0.86
CA GLN A 62 -3.54 -12.47 -0.28
C GLN A 62 -3.37 -12.27 1.23
N LYS A 63 -2.99 -13.33 1.97
CA LYS A 63 -2.72 -13.23 3.41
C LYS A 63 -1.55 -12.31 3.72
N ILE A 64 -0.42 -12.50 3.05
CA ILE A 64 0.79 -11.68 3.25
C ILE A 64 0.44 -10.21 3.04
N ILE A 65 -0.20 -9.87 1.92
CA ILE A 65 -0.54 -8.48 1.61
C ILE A 65 -1.57 -7.89 2.57
N GLU A 66 -2.60 -8.64 2.98
CA GLU A 66 -3.62 -8.13 3.92
C GLU A 66 -3.05 -7.92 5.33
N ILE A 67 -2.15 -8.82 5.78
CA ILE A 67 -1.45 -8.66 7.06
C ILE A 67 -0.58 -7.41 7.04
N LEU A 68 0.29 -7.29 6.03
CA LEU A 68 1.17 -6.13 5.89
C LEU A 68 0.38 -4.82 5.79
N HIS A 69 -0.68 -4.80 4.97
CA HIS A 69 -1.51 -3.62 4.80
C HIS A 69 -2.19 -3.22 6.11
N THR A 70 -2.78 -4.16 6.84
CA THR A 70 -3.46 -3.83 8.11
C THR A 70 -2.46 -3.42 9.18
N ALA A 71 -1.30 -4.06 9.26
CA ALA A 71 -0.23 -3.69 10.17
C ALA A 71 0.30 -2.27 9.87
N SER A 72 0.52 -1.94 8.59
CA SER A 72 0.98 -0.61 8.20
C SER A 72 -0.05 0.46 8.53
N LEU A 73 -1.35 0.19 8.34
CA LEU A 73 -2.43 1.12 8.73
C LEU A 73 -2.43 1.43 10.24
N MET A 74 -2.14 0.44 11.09
CA MET A 74 -2.08 0.65 12.53
C MET A 74 -0.91 1.54 12.96
N ILE A 75 0.23 1.43 12.25
CA ILE A 75 1.41 2.26 12.48
C ILE A 75 1.14 3.68 11.95
N ASP A 76 0.64 3.79 10.72
CA ASP A 76 0.20 5.04 10.08
C ASP A 76 -0.79 5.80 10.98
N ASP A 77 -1.81 5.12 11.52
CA ASP A 77 -2.75 5.71 12.49
C ASP A 77 -2.05 6.33 13.73
N ILE A 78 -0.96 5.72 14.21
CA ILE A 78 -0.17 6.27 15.32
C ILE A 78 0.68 7.45 14.85
N GLU A 79 1.37 7.30 13.72
CA GLU A 79 2.28 8.29 13.16
C GLU A 79 1.54 9.58 12.77
N ASP A 80 0.31 9.46 12.31
CA ASP A 80 -0.59 10.56 11.90
C ASP A 80 -1.53 11.02 13.02
N ASN A 81 -1.53 10.32 14.17
CA ASN A 81 -2.43 10.59 15.30
C ASN A 81 -3.92 10.56 14.89
N SER A 82 -4.28 9.65 13.98
CA SER A 82 -5.64 9.53 13.45
C SER A 82 -6.63 9.04 14.50
N LEU A 83 -7.82 9.63 14.54
CA LEU A 83 -8.84 9.28 15.54
C LEU A 83 -9.70 8.09 15.12
N MET A 84 -9.97 7.97 13.81
CA MET A 84 -10.91 7.01 13.25
C MET A 84 -10.30 6.28 12.05
N ARG A 85 -10.57 4.98 11.94
CA ARG A 85 -10.21 4.13 10.80
C ARG A 85 -11.38 3.21 10.47
N ARG A 86 -11.81 3.23 9.21
CA ARG A 86 -12.96 2.43 8.71
C ARG A 86 -14.23 2.62 9.56
N GLY A 87 -14.46 3.83 10.09
CA GLY A 87 -15.66 4.15 10.90
C GLY A 87 -15.62 3.68 12.35
N VAL A 88 -14.49 3.14 12.84
CA VAL A 88 -14.27 2.81 14.25
C VAL A 88 -13.06 3.56 14.80
N LYS A 89 -12.93 3.65 16.13
CA LYS A 89 -11.73 4.23 16.77
C LYS A 89 -10.48 3.45 16.36
N THR A 90 -9.38 4.16 16.14
CA THR A 90 -8.07 3.56 15.84
C THR A 90 -7.58 2.67 16.98
N SER A 91 -6.78 1.66 16.66
CA SER A 91 -6.33 0.67 17.65
C SER A 91 -5.56 1.29 18.81
N HIS A 92 -4.76 2.34 18.55
CA HIS A 92 -3.98 3.00 19.59
C HIS A 92 -4.84 3.77 20.59
N LEU A 93 -6.05 4.22 20.21
CA LEU A 93 -7.01 4.82 21.14
C LEU A 93 -7.75 3.77 21.98
N VAL A 94 -7.83 2.51 21.53
CA VAL A 94 -8.50 1.42 22.24
C VAL A 94 -7.53 0.66 23.16
N TYR A 95 -6.34 0.34 22.66
CA TYR A 95 -5.36 -0.52 23.33
C TYR A 95 -4.10 0.23 23.80
N GLY A 96 -3.99 1.52 23.50
CA GLY A 96 -2.79 2.31 23.74
C GLY A 96 -1.74 2.16 22.64
N ILE A 97 -0.90 3.19 22.51
CA ILE A 97 0.21 3.22 21.55
C ILE A 97 1.17 2.03 21.73
N PRO A 98 1.66 1.68 22.94
CA PRO A 98 2.67 0.62 23.08
C PRO A 98 2.19 -0.74 22.60
N MET A 99 0.96 -1.13 22.94
CA MET A 99 0.40 -2.42 22.50
C MET A 99 0.12 -2.44 21.01
N THR A 100 -0.38 -1.33 20.46
CA THR A 100 -0.71 -1.24 19.03
C THR A 100 0.54 -1.30 18.17
N LEU A 101 1.59 -0.54 18.53
CA LEU A 101 2.87 -0.56 17.84
C LEU A 101 3.53 -1.95 17.91
N ASN A 102 3.54 -2.57 19.09
CA ASN A 102 4.09 -3.92 19.25
C ASN A 102 3.31 -4.95 18.41
N SER A 103 1.98 -4.88 18.41
CA SER A 103 1.12 -5.78 17.63
C SER A 103 1.35 -5.61 16.13
N ALA A 104 1.41 -4.37 15.62
CA ALA A 104 1.65 -4.11 14.21
C ALA A 104 3.04 -4.62 13.75
N ASN A 105 4.09 -4.32 14.51
CA ASN A 105 5.44 -4.82 14.22
C ASN A 105 5.52 -6.34 14.29
N TYR A 106 4.87 -6.96 15.27
CA TYR A 106 4.75 -8.42 15.35
C TYR A 106 4.12 -9.01 14.08
N MET A 107 3.04 -8.38 13.59
CA MET A 107 2.34 -8.85 12.39
C MET A 107 3.18 -8.72 11.10
N TYR A 108 4.16 -7.80 11.02
CA TYR A 108 5.13 -7.82 9.93
C TYR A 108 5.96 -9.12 9.91
N PHE A 109 6.36 -9.62 11.07
CA PHE A 109 7.08 -10.90 11.18
C PHE A 109 6.16 -12.11 10.95
N VAL A 110 4.88 -12.01 11.30
CA VAL A 110 3.87 -13.04 10.91
C VAL A 110 3.69 -13.06 9.39
N ALA A 111 3.65 -11.92 8.71
CA ALA A 111 3.64 -11.90 7.25
C ALA A 111 4.91 -12.53 6.67
N MET A 112 6.07 -12.27 7.27
CA MET A 112 7.34 -12.90 6.89
C MET A 112 7.32 -14.43 7.08
N SER A 113 6.65 -14.95 8.12
CA SER A 113 6.51 -16.40 8.30
C SER A 113 5.65 -17.01 7.19
N TYR A 114 4.60 -16.31 6.73
CA TYR A 114 3.81 -16.75 5.58
C TYR A 114 4.59 -16.76 4.27
N VAL A 115 5.54 -15.84 4.06
CA VAL A 115 6.46 -15.88 2.91
C VAL A 115 7.32 -17.15 2.96
N LYS A 116 7.83 -17.51 4.14
CA LYS A 116 8.58 -18.75 4.34
C LYS A 116 7.71 -19.99 4.09
N GLU A 117 6.49 -20.01 4.60
CA GLU A 117 5.54 -21.11 4.36
C GLU A 117 5.21 -21.28 2.88
N LEU A 118 5.01 -20.17 2.16
CA LEU A 118 4.81 -20.18 0.71
C LEU A 118 5.99 -20.86 0.00
N GLY A 119 7.23 -20.48 0.31
CA GLY A 119 8.41 -21.13 -0.27
C GLY A 119 8.52 -22.63 0.07
N ASN A 120 8.21 -23.00 1.31
CA ASN A 120 8.23 -24.41 1.76
C ASN A 120 7.13 -25.27 1.14
N ALA A 121 6.02 -24.67 0.74
CA ALA A 121 4.90 -25.37 0.14
C ALA A 121 5.10 -25.70 -1.35
N LEU A 122 6.16 -25.16 -1.97
CA LEU A 122 6.42 -25.38 -3.39
C LEU A 122 6.87 -26.82 -3.67
N PRO A 123 6.49 -27.41 -4.81
CA PRO A 123 6.86 -28.79 -5.15
C PRO A 123 8.37 -28.92 -5.42
N SER A 124 9.14 -29.47 -4.48
CA SER A 124 10.57 -29.72 -4.70
C SER A 124 10.81 -31.07 -5.41
N THR A 125 11.58 -31.04 -6.51
CA THR A 125 11.99 -32.25 -7.24
C THR A 125 13.45 -32.65 -6.97
N GLN A 126 14.25 -31.79 -6.34
CA GLN A 126 15.65 -32.06 -5.97
C GLN A 126 16.02 -31.42 -4.61
N LEU A 127 17.02 -32.03 -3.96
CA LEU A 127 17.59 -31.75 -2.62
C LEU A 127 17.74 -30.25 -2.29
N ASN A 128 17.54 -29.92 -1.00
CA ASN A 128 17.79 -28.68 -0.22
C ASN A 128 18.22 -27.38 -0.95
N ASP A 129 19.22 -27.39 -1.84
CA ASP A 129 19.81 -26.20 -2.49
C ASP A 129 18.83 -25.35 -3.30
N GLU A 130 17.83 -25.93 -3.97
CA GLU A 130 16.85 -25.16 -4.78
C GLU A 130 15.69 -24.59 -3.95
N THR A 131 15.34 -25.29 -2.85
CA THR A 131 14.36 -24.78 -1.88
C THR A 131 14.94 -23.55 -1.18
N ASP A 132 16.25 -23.60 -0.85
CA ASP A 132 16.98 -22.48 -0.27
C ASP A 132 17.00 -21.27 -1.22
N LYS A 133 17.29 -21.45 -2.51
CA LYS A 133 17.27 -20.35 -3.50
C LYS A 133 15.91 -19.69 -3.66
N THR A 134 14.84 -20.48 -3.71
CA THR A 134 13.47 -19.95 -3.84
C THR A 134 13.06 -19.16 -2.60
N GLN A 135 13.35 -19.71 -1.41
CA GLN A 135 13.09 -19.03 -0.16
C GLN A 135 13.90 -17.73 -0.05
N ILE A 136 15.17 -17.72 -0.46
CA ILE A 136 16.01 -16.52 -0.51
C ILE A 136 15.38 -15.48 -1.44
N GLY A 137 15.01 -15.85 -2.67
CA GLY A 137 14.44 -14.90 -3.63
C GLY A 137 13.12 -14.28 -3.16
N LEU A 138 12.21 -15.07 -2.59
CA LEU A 138 10.96 -14.55 -2.01
C LEU A 138 11.23 -13.60 -0.82
N MET A 139 12.22 -13.91 0.02
CA MET A 139 12.61 -13.06 1.14
C MET A 139 13.31 -11.78 0.70
N GLU A 140 14.14 -11.82 -0.35
CA GLU A 140 14.75 -10.63 -0.93
C GLU A 140 13.69 -9.65 -1.44
N ILE A 141 12.69 -10.15 -2.19
CA ILE A 141 11.56 -9.33 -2.67
C ILE A 141 10.78 -8.74 -1.49
N PHE A 142 10.48 -9.55 -0.46
CA PHE A 142 9.80 -9.08 0.74
C PHE A 142 10.57 -7.97 1.44
N GLN A 143 11.87 -8.18 1.67
CA GLN A 143 12.73 -7.22 2.35
C GLN A 143 12.85 -5.91 1.57
N GLU A 144 13.10 -5.97 0.26
CA GLU A 144 13.26 -4.79 -0.57
C GLU A 144 12.01 -3.91 -0.57
N GLU A 145 10.83 -4.50 -0.74
CA GLU A 145 9.59 -3.72 -0.80
C GLU A 145 9.16 -3.19 0.58
N LEU A 146 9.48 -3.89 1.66
CA LEU A 146 9.30 -3.35 3.03
C LEU A 146 10.26 -2.20 3.31
N ILE A 147 11.51 -2.26 2.84
CA ILE A 147 12.45 -1.13 2.91
C ILE A 147 11.90 0.06 2.13
N ASN A 148 11.39 -0.16 0.91
CA ASN A 148 10.80 0.89 0.10
C ASN A 148 9.57 1.52 0.79
N LEU A 149 8.67 0.71 1.35
CA LEU A 149 7.53 1.21 2.14
C LEU A 149 7.99 2.19 3.23
N HIS A 150 9.00 1.81 4.02
CA HIS A 150 9.51 2.66 5.11
C HIS A 150 10.31 3.87 4.62
N ARG A 151 11.00 3.77 3.47
CA ARG A 151 11.65 4.93 2.83
C ARG A 151 10.62 5.98 2.41
N GLY A 152 9.52 5.53 1.79
CA GLY A 152 8.42 6.41 1.38
C GLY A 152 7.76 7.06 2.60
N GLN A 153 7.34 6.26 3.58
CA GLN A 153 6.74 6.77 4.83
C GLN A 153 7.67 7.75 5.54
N GLY A 154 8.94 7.41 5.70
CA GLY A 154 9.92 8.26 6.38
C GLY A 154 10.13 9.61 5.71
N LEU A 155 10.11 9.69 4.38
CA LEU A 155 10.23 10.96 3.66
C LEU A 155 8.97 11.83 3.83
N GLU A 156 7.79 11.24 3.75
CA GLU A 156 6.52 11.96 3.98
C GLU A 156 6.47 12.55 5.40
N LEU A 157 6.79 11.73 6.42
CA LEU A 157 6.87 12.18 7.81
C LEU A 157 7.91 13.28 7.98
N TYR A 158 9.09 13.13 7.35
CA TYR A 158 10.13 14.15 7.39
C TYR A 158 9.62 15.49 6.82
N TRP A 159 8.96 15.49 5.67
CA TRP A 159 8.41 16.71 5.07
C TRP A 159 7.36 17.36 5.97
N ARG A 160 6.44 16.55 6.52
CA ARG A 160 5.38 16.96 7.44
C ARG A 160 5.91 17.55 8.75
N ASP A 161 6.95 16.95 9.34
CA ASP A 161 7.45 17.32 10.66
C ASP A 161 8.53 18.42 10.60
N THR A 162 9.16 18.61 9.44
CA THR A 162 10.12 19.71 9.20
C THR A 162 9.53 20.88 8.42
N ASN A 163 8.26 20.81 8.02
CA ASN A 163 7.59 21.77 7.15
C ASN A 163 8.33 21.98 5.81
N THR A 164 9.01 20.94 5.31
CA THR A 164 9.73 20.97 4.03
C THR A 164 8.75 20.66 2.90
N ILE A 165 8.49 21.63 2.03
CA ILE A 165 7.58 21.44 0.90
C ILE A 165 8.31 20.68 -0.23
N PRO A 166 7.91 19.45 -0.58
CA PRO A 166 8.53 18.69 -1.66
C PRO A 166 8.11 19.23 -3.03
N THR A 167 8.85 18.88 -4.08
CA THR A 167 8.39 19.05 -5.46
C THR A 167 7.40 17.95 -5.82
N ILE A 168 6.67 18.13 -6.93
CA ILE A 168 5.79 17.09 -7.48
C ILE A 168 6.58 15.81 -7.81
N ASP A 169 7.77 15.94 -8.38
CA ASP A 169 8.63 14.78 -8.69
C ASP A 169 9.03 14.01 -7.43
N MET A 170 9.44 14.73 -6.38
CA MET A 170 9.75 14.12 -5.08
C MET A 170 8.53 13.39 -4.51
N TYR A 171 7.34 13.97 -4.63
CA TYR A 171 6.11 13.31 -4.22
C TYR A 171 5.87 12.00 -4.99
N PHE A 172 6.03 11.98 -6.32
CA PHE A 172 5.88 10.75 -7.09
C PHE A 172 6.88 9.66 -6.65
N ASP A 173 8.13 10.03 -6.38
CA ASP A 173 9.14 9.10 -5.85
C ASP A 173 8.77 8.54 -4.47
N MET A 174 8.27 9.40 -3.58
CA MET A 174 7.80 8.99 -2.26
C MET A 174 6.62 8.02 -2.37
N VAL A 175 5.62 8.35 -3.19
CA VAL A 175 4.42 7.52 -3.37
C VAL A 175 4.75 6.18 -4.02
N ALA A 176 5.65 6.16 -5.00
CA ALA A 176 6.15 4.92 -5.58
C ALA A 176 6.75 4.02 -4.49
N ASN A 177 7.43 4.58 -3.50
CA ASN A 177 7.98 3.83 -2.37
C ASN A 177 6.90 3.41 -1.35
N LYS A 178 6.12 4.35 -0.80
CA LYS A 178 5.10 4.12 0.25
C LYS A 178 3.97 3.21 -0.23
N THR A 179 3.24 3.63 -1.25
CA THR A 179 2.00 2.95 -1.69
C THR A 179 2.27 1.93 -2.77
N GLY A 180 3.23 2.21 -3.66
CA GLY A 180 3.66 1.27 -4.70
C GLY A 180 4.34 0.01 -4.16
N GLY A 181 4.98 0.07 -2.98
CA GLY A 181 5.73 -1.05 -2.39
C GLY A 181 4.91 -2.32 -2.21
N LEU A 182 3.73 -2.23 -1.60
CA LEU A 182 2.87 -3.41 -1.38
C LEU A 182 2.27 -3.96 -2.69
N PHE A 183 1.98 -3.12 -3.69
CA PHE A 183 1.55 -3.59 -5.00
C PHE A 183 2.68 -4.32 -5.73
N ARG A 184 3.88 -3.75 -5.73
CA ARG A 184 5.07 -4.38 -6.31
C ARG A 184 5.42 -5.69 -5.62
N LEU A 185 5.32 -5.76 -4.29
CA LEU A 185 5.55 -6.99 -3.53
C LEU A 185 4.72 -8.15 -4.08
N ALA A 186 3.41 -7.93 -4.26
CA ALA A 186 2.51 -8.95 -4.80
C ALA A 186 2.92 -9.40 -6.21
N ILE A 187 3.18 -8.44 -7.12
CA ILE A 187 3.54 -8.75 -8.51
C ILE A 187 4.89 -9.43 -8.61
N ARG A 188 5.91 -8.91 -7.94
CA ARG A 188 7.27 -9.45 -7.99
C ARG A 188 7.30 -10.88 -7.45
N MET A 189 6.54 -11.18 -6.39
CA MET A 189 6.39 -12.55 -5.90
C MET A 189 5.66 -13.44 -6.93
N MET A 190 4.61 -12.97 -7.58
CA MET A 190 3.95 -13.74 -8.65
C MET A 190 4.87 -13.99 -9.84
N GLU A 191 5.63 -12.99 -10.28
CA GLU A 191 6.61 -13.11 -11.37
C GLU A 191 7.71 -14.12 -11.01
N PHE A 192 8.22 -14.06 -9.79
CA PHE A 192 9.21 -15.00 -9.28
C PHE A 192 8.67 -16.43 -9.29
N LEU A 193 7.45 -16.64 -8.76
CA LEU A 193 6.80 -17.94 -8.73
C LEU A 193 6.45 -18.46 -10.13
N ALA A 194 6.01 -17.59 -11.05
CA ALA A 194 5.73 -17.95 -12.43
C ALA A 194 6.99 -18.53 -13.12
N ASN A 195 8.12 -17.87 -12.95
CA ASN A 195 9.41 -18.34 -13.46
C ASN A 195 9.83 -19.66 -12.82
N TYR A 196 9.66 -19.80 -11.50
CA TYR A 196 9.91 -21.06 -10.80
C TYR A 196 9.11 -22.23 -11.40
N TYR A 197 7.82 -22.04 -11.64
CA TYR A 197 6.98 -23.09 -12.23
C TYR A 197 7.32 -23.36 -13.69
N GLU A 198 7.73 -22.34 -14.45
CA GLU A 198 8.15 -22.49 -15.84
C GLU A 198 9.43 -23.34 -15.96
N ASP A 199 10.44 -23.08 -15.12
CA ASP A 199 11.71 -23.82 -15.09
C ASP A 199 11.54 -25.30 -14.74
N LYS A 200 10.44 -25.66 -14.06
CA LYS A 200 10.11 -27.03 -13.64
C LYS A 200 9.27 -27.82 -14.64
N LYS A 201 8.80 -27.21 -15.73
CA LYS A 201 8.10 -27.94 -16.78
C LYS A 201 9.10 -28.74 -17.62
N ASP A 202 8.81 -30.03 -17.82
CA ASP A 202 9.64 -30.94 -18.63
C ASP A 202 9.75 -30.52 -20.10
N ASN A 203 8.85 -29.66 -20.57
CA ASN A 203 8.78 -29.22 -21.97
C ASN A 203 9.32 -27.80 -22.15
N LYS A 204 10.65 -27.67 -22.29
CA LYS A 204 11.37 -26.38 -22.43
C LYS A 204 11.01 -25.58 -23.69
N ASP A 205 10.35 -26.22 -24.66
CA ASP A 205 9.97 -25.60 -25.94
C ASP A 205 8.67 -24.77 -25.87
N GLN A 206 7.97 -24.77 -24.73
CA GLN A 206 6.80 -23.91 -24.49
C GLN A 206 6.98 -23.10 -23.21
N LYS A 207 7.64 -21.94 -23.33
CA LYS A 207 7.51 -20.90 -22.31
C LYS A 207 6.03 -20.53 -22.20
N PHE A 208 5.46 -20.75 -21.03
CA PHE A 208 4.03 -20.55 -20.75
C PHE A 208 3.84 -19.34 -19.83
N ASN A 209 4.58 -18.27 -20.10
CA ASN A 209 4.13 -16.95 -19.67
C ASN A 209 2.93 -16.58 -20.54
N LEU A 210 1.79 -16.24 -19.92
CA LEU A 210 0.64 -15.71 -20.67
C LEU A 210 0.91 -14.30 -21.18
N ILE A 211 1.92 -13.62 -20.62
CA ILE A 211 2.26 -12.23 -20.88
C ILE A 211 3.77 -12.06 -21.12
N SER A 212 4.15 -11.20 -22.06
CA SER A 212 5.56 -11.02 -22.45
C SER A 212 6.34 -10.04 -21.58
N ASN A 213 5.66 -9.22 -20.77
CA ASN A 213 6.24 -8.11 -20.04
C ASN A 213 5.88 -8.18 -18.54
N SER A 214 6.76 -7.62 -17.71
CA SER A 214 6.49 -7.43 -16.28
C SER A 214 5.31 -6.47 -16.05
N LEU A 215 4.49 -6.75 -15.03
CA LEU A 215 3.38 -5.88 -14.61
C LEU A 215 3.80 -4.89 -13.51
N VAL A 216 5.07 -4.85 -13.13
CA VAL A 216 5.62 -3.89 -12.16
C VAL A 216 5.35 -2.43 -12.59
N PRO A 217 5.59 -2.01 -13.86
CA PRO A 217 5.30 -0.63 -14.28
C PRO A 217 3.82 -0.26 -14.13
N LEU A 218 2.91 -1.16 -14.50
CA LEU A 218 1.48 -0.97 -14.30
C LEU A 218 1.16 -0.79 -12.81
N CYS A 219 1.71 -1.63 -11.93
CA CYS A 219 1.48 -1.52 -10.50
C CYS A 219 2.05 -0.24 -9.86
N ASN A 220 3.18 0.26 -10.36
CA ASN A 220 3.69 1.56 -9.95
C ASN A 220 2.69 2.68 -10.26
N MET A 221 2.12 2.67 -11.47
CA MET A 221 1.10 3.64 -11.86
C MET A 221 -0.19 3.49 -11.03
N LEU A 222 -0.62 2.26 -10.72
CA LEU A 222 -1.77 2.03 -9.84
C LEU A 222 -1.55 2.52 -8.41
N GLY A 223 -0.34 2.35 -7.87
CA GLY A 223 0.02 2.88 -6.55
C GLY A 223 -0.08 4.41 -6.51
N VAL A 224 0.40 5.07 -7.57
CA VAL A 224 0.31 6.52 -7.74
C VAL A 224 -1.14 6.99 -7.88
N ILE A 225 -1.93 6.36 -8.74
CA ILE A 225 -3.37 6.67 -8.90
C ILE A 225 -4.09 6.53 -7.56
N TYR A 226 -3.85 5.43 -6.85
CA TYR A 226 -4.48 5.18 -5.56
C TYR A 226 -4.17 6.30 -4.56
N GLN A 227 -2.90 6.70 -4.45
CA GLN A 227 -2.51 7.73 -3.48
C GLN A 227 -3.04 9.11 -3.83
N ILE A 228 -2.89 9.55 -5.08
CA ILE A 228 -3.39 10.87 -5.53
C ILE A 228 -4.91 10.94 -5.33
N ARG A 229 -5.62 9.84 -5.59
CA ARG A 229 -7.06 9.76 -5.31
C ARG A 229 -7.39 9.78 -3.82
N ASP A 230 -6.65 9.06 -2.98
CA ASP A 230 -6.88 9.08 -1.52
C ASP A 230 -6.70 10.50 -0.96
N ASP A 231 -5.64 11.18 -1.40
CA ASP A 231 -5.33 12.57 -1.09
C ASP A 231 -6.45 13.53 -1.54
N TYR A 232 -6.95 13.36 -2.78
CA TYR A 232 -8.06 14.17 -3.29
C TYR A 232 -9.34 13.96 -2.47
N LEU A 233 -9.75 12.69 -2.27
CA LEU A 233 -10.99 12.36 -1.59
C LEU A 233 -10.96 12.68 -0.10
N ASN A 234 -9.79 12.69 0.54
CA ASN A 234 -9.67 13.13 1.93
C ASN A 234 -10.21 14.57 2.10
N LEU A 235 -9.99 15.42 1.09
CA LEU A 235 -10.40 16.83 1.13
C LEU A 235 -11.86 17.07 0.72
N VAL A 236 -12.42 16.25 -0.20
CA VAL A 236 -13.71 16.56 -0.84
C VAL A 236 -14.84 15.55 -0.60
N ASP A 237 -14.56 14.32 -0.17
CA ASP A 237 -15.55 13.25 -0.16
C ASP A 237 -16.28 13.13 1.18
N ASP A 238 -17.60 13.34 1.17
CA ASP A 238 -18.44 13.24 2.37
C ASP A 238 -18.43 11.84 3.02
N THR A 239 -18.21 10.77 2.25
CA THR A 239 -18.14 9.41 2.82
C THR A 239 -16.83 9.16 3.55
N MET A 240 -15.73 9.79 3.11
CA MET A 240 -14.45 9.82 3.83
C MET A 240 -14.57 10.63 5.11
N GLN A 241 -15.29 11.75 5.08
CA GLN A 241 -15.56 12.56 6.28
C GLN A 241 -16.23 11.74 7.39
N GLN A 242 -17.18 10.86 7.04
CA GLN A 242 -17.85 10.00 8.01
C GLN A 242 -16.95 8.88 8.57
N LYS A 243 -15.91 8.47 7.83
CA LYS A 243 -15.07 7.29 8.17
C LYS A 243 -13.75 7.64 8.84
N LYS A 244 -13.17 8.80 8.52
CA LYS A 244 -11.88 9.30 9.03
C LYS A 244 -12.06 10.60 9.81
N GLY A 245 -12.83 11.54 9.26
CA GLY A 245 -13.01 12.90 9.79
C GLY A 245 -12.95 13.94 8.67
N PHE A 246 -13.32 15.19 8.95
CA PHE A 246 -13.38 16.25 7.93
C PHE A 246 -11.98 16.73 7.55
N ALA A 247 -11.53 16.40 6.34
CA ALA A 247 -10.23 16.80 5.79
C ALA A 247 -9.07 16.55 6.76
N GLU A 248 -8.96 15.30 7.22
CA GLU A 248 -7.95 14.88 8.20
C GLU A 248 -6.53 15.11 7.72
N ASP A 249 -6.25 15.04 6.40
CA ASP A 249 -4.91 15.35 5.87
C ASP A 249 -4.44 16.76 6.31
N ILE A 250 -5.36 17.72 6.52
CA ILE A 250 -5.04 19.06 7.04
C ILE A 250 -4.67 19.02 8.54
N THR A 251 -5.39 18.23 9.35
CA THR A 251 -5.07 18.05 10.78
C THR A 251 -3.80 17.25 10.98
N GLU A 252 -3.53 16.28 10.10
CA GLU A 252 -2.28 15.53 10.10
C GLU A 252 -1.09 16.44 9.72
N GLY A 253 -1.35 17.54 9.01
CA GLY A 253 -0.32 18.40 8.41
C GLY A 253 0.30 17.79 7.16
N LYS A 254 -0.37 16.78 6.58
CA LYS A 254 0.14 15.97 5.48
C LYS A 254 0.22 16.82 4.21
N LEU A 255 1.38 16.78 3.56
CA LEU A 255 1.62 17.46 2.29
C LEU A 255 1.12 16.57 1.14
N SER A 256 -0.19 16.49 0.99
CA SER A 256 -0.88 15.72 -0.05
C SER A 256 -0.71 16.34 -1.44
N PHE A 257 -0.97 15.58 -2.50
CA PHE A 257 -0.78 16.05 -3.89
C PHE A 257 -1.40 17.44 -4.20
N PRO A 258 -2.71 17.70 -3.94
CA PRO A 258 -3.29 19.02 -4.17
C PRO A 258 -2.65 20.11 -3.30
N ILE A 259 -2.21 19.78 -2.08
CA ILE A 259 -1.57 20.73 -1.17
C ILE A 259 -0.17 21.09 -1.66
N ILE A 260 0.62 20.11 -2.11
CA ILE A 260 1.93 20.34 -2.71
C ILE A 260 1.80 21.25 -3.93
N HIS A 261 0.85 20.97 -4.84
CA HIS A 261 0.63 21.81 -5.99
C HIS A 261 0.32 23.27 -5.59
N ALA A 262 -0.59 23.49 -4.64
CA ALA A 262 -0.92 24.84 -4.16
C ALA A 262 0.26 25.57 -3.53
N LEU A 263 1.11 24.86 -2.77
CA LEU A 263 2.25 25.44 -2.06
C LEU A 263 3.48 25.63 -2.96
N ALA A 264 3.65 24.78 -3.98
CA ALA A 264 4.80 24.75 -4.89
C ALA A 264 4.68 25.71 -6.08
N GLN A 265 3.53 26.37 -6.28
CA GLN A 265 3.28 27.42 -7.30
C GLN A 265 4.14 28.70 -7.11
N GLU A 266 5.35 28.60 -6.56
CA GLU A 266 6.28 29.71 -6.39
C GLU A 266 7.74 29.35 -6.73
N ALA A 267 7.94 28.51 -7.74
CA ALA A 267 9.26 28.36 -8.35
C ALA A 267 9.31 28.77 -9.82
N ASN A 268 8.30 28.46 -10.64
CA ASN A 268 8.23 28.91 -12.03
C ASN A 268 6.80 28.86 -12.57
N LEU A 269 6.36 29.99 -13.14
CA LEU A 269 5.19 30.16 -14.01
C LEU A 269 3.82 30.26 -13.32
N ILE A 270 3.15 31.38 -13.61
CA ILE A 270 1.80 31.82 -13.24
C ILE A 270 1.71 32.53 -11.88
N SER A 271 1.53 33.84 -11.99
CA SER A 271 1.22 34.80 -10.93
C SER A 271 -0.17 34.53 -10.31
N ILE A 272 -0.30 33.44 -9.55
CA ILE A 272 -1.41 33.28 -8.62
C ILE A 272 -0.98 33.87 -7.28
N ASP A 273 -1.84 34.74 -6.78
CA ASP A 273 -1.60 35.74 -5.75
C ASP A 273 -0.88 35.18 -4.51
N SER A 274 0.29 35.77 -4.21
CA SER A 274 1.07 35.54 -2.98
C SER A 274 0.27 35.73 -1.68
N THR A 275 -0.92 36.33 -1.76
CA THR A 275 -1.78 36.67 -0.63
C THR A 275 -2.29 35.46 0.16
N HIS A 276 -2.57 34.31 -0.47
CA HIS A 276 -3.14 33.15 0.23
C HIS A 276 -2.10 32.14 0.76
N LYS A 277 -0.86 32.16 0.27
CA LYS A 277 0.20 31.23 0.68
C LYS A 277 0.52 31.27 2.18
N PRO A 278 0.61 32.44 2.84
CA PRO A 278 0.79 32.50 4.29
C PRO A 278 -0.33 31.79 5.04
N PHE A 279 -1.58 31.96 4.61
CA PHE A 279 -2.73 31.27 5.21
C PHE A 279 -2.62 29.75 5.02
N LEU A 280 -2.37 29.28 3.80
CA LEU A 280 -2.22 27.84 3.54
C LEU A 280 -1.09 27.23 4.39
N LYS A 281 0.11 27.84 4.39
CA LYS A 281 1.25 27.37 5.18
C LYS A 281 0.95 27.34 6.67
N ASN A 282 0.40 28.42 7.22
CA ASN A 282 0.07 28.48 8.64
C ASN A 282 -0.99 27.44 9.02
N THR A 283 -2.01 27.26 8.18
CA THR A 283 -3.10 26.31 8.44
C THR A 283 -2.60 24.86 8.43
N ILE A 284 -1.83 24.46 7.41
CA ILE A 284 -1.33 23.08 7.30
C ILE A 284 -0.27 22.77 8.37
N PHE A 285 0.65 23.70 8.65
CA PHE A 285 1.73 23.46 9.61
C PHE A 285 1.32 23.64 11.06
N SER A 286 0.23 24.36 11.34
CA SER A 286 -0.37 24.40 12.67
C SER A 286 -1.19 23.16 13.00
N ARG A 287 -1.45 22.28 12.01
CA ARG A 287 -2.24 21.05 12.18
C ARG A 287 -3.63 21.32 12.75
N THR A 288 -4.30 22.32 12.19
CA THR A 288 -5.58 22.82 12.71
C THR A 288 -6.65 21.73 12.74
N ASP A 289 -7.44 21.71 13.81
CA ASP A 289 -8.69 20.96 13.92
C ASP A 289 -9.92 21.85 13.64
N ASN A 290 -9.72 23.15 13.40
CA ASN A 290 -10.79 24.10 13.16
C ASN A 290 -11.45 23.85 11.78
N ILE A 291 -12.73 23.50 11.82
CA ILE A 291 -13.53 23.16 10.63
C ILE A 291 -13.65 24.34 9.65
N ASP A 292 -13.76 25.57 10.15
CA ASP A 292 -13.93 26.75 9.29
C ASP A 292 -12.62 27.14 8.60
N GLU A 293 -11.47 26.95 9.27
CA GLU A 293 -10.15 27.09 8.65
C GLU A 293 -9.95 26.02 7.56
N LYS A 294 -10.29 24.76 7.84
CA LYS A 294 -10.24 23.67 6.85
C LYS A 294 -11.12 23.94 5.63
N LYS A 295 -12.37 24.41 5.83
CA LYS A 295 -13.26 24.80 4.73
C LYS A 295 -12.68 25.92 3.88
N THR A 296 -12.11 26.94 4.53
CA THR A 296 -11.46 28.06 3.84
C THR A 296 -10.25 27.59 3.05
N PHE A 297 -9.45 26.70 3.62
CA PHE A 297 -8.30 26.07 2.97
C PHE A 297 -8.72 25.31 1.70
N ILE A 298 -9.73 24.44 1.79
CA ILE A 298 -10.26 23.69 0.64
C ILE A 298 -10.82 24.63 -0.44
N LYS A 299 -11.51 25.70 -0.03
CA LYS A 299 -12.02 26.70 -0.97
C LYS A 299 -10.89 27.38 -1.76
N ILE A 300 -9.79 27.74 -1.10
CA ILE A 300 -8.60 28.29 -1.77
C ILE A 300 -7.97 27.26 -2.73
N LEU A 301 -7.95 25.97 -2.36
CA LEU A 301 -7.50 24.90 -3.26
C LEU A 301 -8.38 24.77 -4.51
N GLN A 302 -9.69 24.96 -4.36
CA GLN A 302 -10.67 24.85 -5.44
C GLN A 302 -10.68 26.09 -6.35
N ASP A 303 -10.87 27.27 -5.77
CA ASP A 303 -11.27 28.48 -6.49
C ASP A 303 -10.06 29.35 -6.91
N GLU A 304 -8.99 29.36 -6.11
CA GLU A 304 -7.88 30.30 -6.29
C GLU A 304 -6.64 29.64 -6.92
N THR A 305 -6.22 28.49 -6.39
CA THR A 305 -5.01 27.77 -6.88
C THR A 305 -5.31 26.72 -7.94
N ASN A 306 -6.58 26.41 -8.18
CA ASN A 306 -7.06 25.35 -9.07
C ASN A 306 -6.45 23.96 -8.79
N SER A 307 -5.98 23.73 -7.56
CA SER A 307 -5.22 22.52 -7.20
C SER A 307 -6.07 21.25 -7.19
N LEU A 308 -7.36 21.38 -6.86
CA LEU A 308 -8.30 20.26 -6.97
C LEU A 308 -8.57 19.87 -8.43
N SER A 309 -8.71 20.85 -9.33
CA SER A 309 -8.83 20.58 -10.78
C SER A 309 -7.55 19.96 -11.34
N TYR A 310 -6.39 20.54 -11.00
CA TYR A 310 -5.08 20.00 -11.40
C TYR A 310 -4.89 18.54 -10.97
N THR A 311 -5.34 18.20 -9.76
CA THR A 311 -5.31 16.82 -9.25
C THR A 311 -6.19 15.88 -10.06
N SER A 312 -7.44 16.28 -10.32
CA SER A 312 -8.36 15.55 -11.19
C SER A 312 -7.79 15.33 -12.59
N ASP A 313 -7.23 16.38 -13.21
CA ASP A 313 -6.70 16.29 -14.57
C ASP A 313 -5.42 15.47 -14.63
N THR A 314 -4.59 15.53 -13.59
CA THR A 314 -3.44 14.62 -13.44
C THR A 314 -3.88 13.16 -13.39
N LEU A 315 -4.92 12.82 -12.61
CA LEU A 315 -5.48 11.46 -12.58
C LEU A 315 -5.96 11.02 -13.98
N LYS A 316 -6.71 11.87 -14.68
CA LYS A 316 -7.18 11.58 -16.05
C LYS A 316 -6.01 11.34 -17.01
N ASN A 317 -4.96 12.16 -16.92
CA ASN A 317 -3.77 12.03 -17.75
C ASN A 317 -3.02 10.70 -17.49
N ILE A 318 -2.89 10.29 -16.22
CA ILE A 318 -2.27 9.00 -15.87
C ILE A 318 -3.10 7.83 -16.42
N ILE A 319 -4.44 7.91 -16.37
CA ILE A 319 -5.32 6.90 -16.98
C ILE A 319 -5.17 6.88 -18.50
N SER A 320 -5.09 8.05 -19.15
CA SER A 320 -4.87 8.15 -20.60
C SER A 320 -3.54 7.49 -20.98
N LEU A 321 -2.46 7.78 -20.23
CA LEU A 321 -1.15 7.14 -20.41
C LEU A 321 -1.19 5.62 -20.22
N LEU A 322 -1.99 5.12 -19.26
CA LEU A 322 -2.19 3.68 -19.10
C LEU A 322 -2.89 3.05 -20.30
N ASN A 323 -3.88 3.73 -20.87
CA ASN A 323 -4.68 3.24 -21.99
C ASN A 323 -3.97 3.35 -23.34
N GLU A 324 -3.16 4.39 -23.53
CA GLU A 324 -2.35 4.63 -24.73
C GLU A 324 -1.02 3.87 -24.70
N GLY A 325 -0.49 3.65 -23.51
CA GLY A 325 0.77 2.94 -23.30
C GLY A 325 0.63 1.42 -23.32
N ASN A 326 1.72 0.73 -23.63
CA ASN A 326 1.80 -0.74 -23.59
C ASN A 326 2.04 -1.26 -22.15
N TYR A 327 1.29 -0.75 -21.17
CA TYR A 327 1.41 -1.13 -19.75
C TYR A 327 0.52 -2.31 -19.36
N TYR A 328 -0.59 -2.52 -20.07
CA TYR A 328 -1.45 -3.68 -19.87
C TYR A 328 -0.79 -4.97 -20.39
N PRO A 329 -1.12 -6.13 -19.81
CA PRO A 329 -0.57 -7.40 -20.26
C PRO A 329 -0.88 -7.66 -21.74
N ILE A 330 0.14 -8.08 -22.49
CA ILE A 330 0.03 -8.45 -23.91
C ILE A 330 -0.01 -9.98 -23.99
N PRO A 331 -1.12 -10.59 -24.45
CA PRO A 331 -1.21 -12.05 -24.56
C PRO A 331 -0.18 -12.63 -25.54
N ILE A 332 0.42 -13.77 -25.21
CA ILE A 332 1.44 -14.43 -26.05
C ILE A 332 0.84 -15.35 -27.14
N LEU A 333 -0.42 -15.78 -27.03
CA LEU A 333 -1.06 -16.72 -27.97
C LEU A 333 -2.25 -16.09 -28.72
N GLU A 334 -2.37 -16.36 -30.03
CA GLU A 334 -3.38 -15.77 -30.94
C GLU A 334 -4.84 -16.20 -30.64
N ASP A 335 -5.08 -17.24 -29.84
CA ASP A 335 -6.42 -17.75 -29.54
C ASP A 335 -7.03 -17.04 -28.30
N CYS A 336 -7.41 -15.78 -28.50
CA CYS A 336 -7.32 -14.70 -27.50
C CYS A 336 -8.66 -14.18 -26.92
N THR A 337 -9.77 -14.88 -27.05
CA THR A 337 -11.07 -14.35 -26.56
C THR A 337 -11.12 -14.27 -25.04
N LEU A 338 -10.61 -15.30 -24.34
CA LEU A 338 -10.56 -15.36 -22.88
C LEU A 338 -9.59 -14.33 -22.28
N ASP A 339 -8.51 -14.01 -22.98
CA ASP A 339 -7.50 -13.06 -22.51
C ASP A 339 -7.91 -11.60 -22.71
N ARG A 340 -8.66 -11.28 -23.77
CA ARG A 340 -9.29 -9.97 -23.93
C ARG A 340 -10.27 -9.66 -22.79
N THR A 341 -11.14 -10.60 -22.44
CA THR A 341 -12.10 -10.41 -21.33
C THR A 341 -11.39 -10.14 -19.99
N LYS A 342 -10.25 -10.77 -19.73
CA LYS A 342 -9.47 -10.55 -18.51
C LYS A 342 -8.80 -9.17 -18.49
N ILE A 343 -8.26 -8.73 -19.63
CA ILE A 343 -7.70 -7.37 -19.77
C ILE A 343 -8.79 -6.32 -19.57
N ASP A 344 -9.99 -6.54 -20.10
CA ASP A 344 -11.14 -5.64 -19.93
C ASP A 344 -11.57 -5.56 -18.45
N ILE A 345 -11.54 -6.68 -17.71
CA ILE A 345 -11.78 -6.68 -16.26
C ILE A 345 -10.72 -5.84 -15.54
N LEU A 346 -9.44 -5.99 -15.89
CA LEU A 346 -8.36 -5.21 -15.30
C LEU A 346 -8.55 -3.72 -15.59
N LYS A 347 -8.82 -3.34 -16.85
CA LYS A 347 -9.12 -1.95 -17.25
C LYS A 347 -10.29 -1.37 -16.46
N ALA A 348 -11.40 -2.10 -16.35
CA ALA A 348 -12.56 -1.67 -15.56
C ALA A 348 -12.21 -1.50 -14.06
N MET A 349 -11.31 -2.31 -13.52
CA MET A 349 -10.79 -2.13 -12.16
C MET A 349 -9.94 -0.87 -12.02
N VAL A 350 -9.09 -0.55 -13.01
CA VAL A 350 -8.28 0.68 -13.04
C VAL A 350 -9.17 1.91 -13.14
N GLU A 351 -10.15 1.92 -14.04
CA GLU A 351 -11.10 3.03 -14.18
C GLU A 351 -11.86 3.27 -12.88
N LYS A 352 -12.35 2.20 -12.24
CA LYS A 352 -13.00 2.29 -10.93
C LYS A 352 -12.05 2.77 -9.82
N LEU A 353 -10.77 2.40 -9.91
CA LEU A 353 -9.74 2.84 -8.97
C LEU A 353 -9.49 4.34 -9.10
N ALA A 354 -9.60 4.91 -10.29
CA ALA A 354 -9.28 6.31 -10.54
C ALA A 354 -10.50 7.25 -10.49
N ALA A 355 -11.72 6.71 -10.41
CA ALA A 355 -12.96 7.48 -10.34
C ALA A 355 -13.02 8.36 -9.07
N ILE A 356 -13.12 9.66 -9.29
CA ILE A 356 -13.29 10.74 -8.29
C ILE A 356 -14.64 11.41 -8.43
#